data_AF-A0AAI8FMX3-F1
#
_entry.id   AF-A0AAI8FMX3-F1
#
_cell.length_a   1.000
_cell.length_b   1.000
_cell.length_c   1.000
_cell.angle_alpha   90.00
_cell.angle_beta   90.00
_cell.angle_gamma   90.00
#
_symmetry.space_group_name_H-M   'P 1'
#
loop_
_entity.id
_entity.type
_entity.pdbx_description
1 polymer ?
#
loop_
_entity_poly.entity_id
_entity_poly.type
_entity_poly.pdbx_seq_one_letter_code
_entity_poly.pdbx_strand_id
1 'polypeptide(L)' 'MSQPAKNLLELLRMPRGALVEHLLREVAQDLIARAVVDVRGGR' A
#
# COMPACT_ATOMS: atom_id res chain seq x y z
N MET A 1 7.41 -11.40 1.60
CA MET A 1 6.36 -10.35 1.58
C MET A 1 6.93 -9.05 2.11
N SER A 2 6.71 -7.95 1.40
CA SER A 2 7.17 -6.61 1.81
C SER A 2 6.34 -6.05 2.97
N GLN A 3 6.93 -5.18 3.79
CA GLN A 3 6.25 -4.53 4.92
C GLN A 3 4.98 -3.76 4.51
N PRO A 4 4.93 -3.01 3.38
CA PRO A 4 3.73 -2.28 2.98
C PRO A 4 2.55 -3.21 2.64
N ALA A 5 2.83 -4.40 2.08
CA ALA A 5 1.80 -5.39 1.81
C ALA A 5 1.18 -5.97 3.11
N LYS A 6 1.99 -6.12 4.17
CA LYS A 6 1.48 -6.51 5.50
C LYS A 6 0.61 -5.41 6.11
N ASN A 7 1.08 -4.15 6.07
CA ASN A 7 0.33 -3.01 6.59
C ASN A 7 -1.03 -2.84 5.89
N LEU A 8 -1.09 -3.08 4.56
CA LEU A 8 -2.35 -3.05 3.81
C LEU A 8 -3.34 -4.10 4.33
N LEU A 9 -2.88 -5.32 4.57
CA LEU A 9 -3.72 -6.41 5.09
C LEU A 9 -4.22 -6.12 6.52
N GLU A 10 -3.40 -5.47 7.35
CA GLU A 10 -3.82 -5.07 8.69
C GLU A 10 -4.87 -3.94 8.64
N LEU A 11 -4.68 -2.93 7.80
CA LEU A 11 -5.63 -1.84 7.61
C LEU A 11 -6.98 -2.33 7.05
N LEU A 12 -6.98 -3.33 6.17
CA LEU A 12 -8.22 -3.94 5.65
C LEU A 12 -9.06 -4.65 6.71
N ARG A 13 -8.46 -4.98 7.87
CA ARG A 13 -9.13 -5.65 8.99
C ARG A 13 -9.65 -4.66 10.03
N MET A 14 -9.29 -3.38 9.91
CA MET A 14 -9.76 -2.33 10.81
C MET A 14 -11.16 -1.84 10.42
N PRO A 15 -11.95 -1.33 11.37
CA PRO A 15 -13.20 -0.63 11.06
C PRO A 15 -12.92 0.54 10.11
N ARG A 16 -13.75 0.70 9.08
CA ARG A 16 -13.56 1.78 8.12
C ARG A 16 -13.90 3.12 8.75
N GLY A 17 -12.95 4.04 8.65
CA GLY A 17 -13.07 5.44 9.07
C GLY A 17 -12.06 6.29 8.31
N ALA A 18 -12.21 7.61 8.38
CA ALA A 18 -11.45 8.55 7.55
C ALA A 18 -9.92 8.34 7.61
N LEU A 19 -9.38 8.03 8.80
CA LEU A 19 -7.96 7.73 8.97
C LEU A 19 -7.55 6.42 8.28
N VAL A 20 -8.34 5.36 8.42
CA VAL A 20 -8.06 4.05 7.82
C VAL A 20 -8.14 4.15 6.29
N GLU A 21 -9.10 4.89 5.75
CA GLU A 21 -9.21 5.12 4.30
C GLU A 21 -8.05 5.94 3.74
N HIS A 22 -7.61 6.97 4.49
CA HIS A 22 -6.42 7.74 4.14
C HIS A 22 -5.16 6.86 4.12
N LEU A 23 -4.93 6.07 5.17
CA LEU A 23 -3.77 5.18 5.27
C LEU A 23 -3.80 4.08 4.20
N LEU A 24 -4.97 3.52 3.88
CA LEU A 24 -5.11 2.57 2.77
C LEU A 24 -4.71 3.19 1.43
N ARG A 25 -5.08 4.45 1.19
CA ARG A 25 -4.71 5.18 -0.02
C ARG A 25 -3.20 5.40 -0.11
N GLU A 26 -2.57 5.85 0.96
CA GLU A 26 -1.12 6.09 1.01
C GLU A 26 -0.33 4.79 0.76
N VAL A 27 -0.70 3.69 1.45
CA VAL A 27 -0.03 2.39 1.29
C VAL A 27 -0.23 1.83 -0.11
N ALA A 28 -1.42 1.99 -0.70
CA ALA A 28 -1.69 1.57 -2.07
C ALA A 28 -0.84 2.38 -3.07
N GLN A 29 -0.68 3.68 -2.87
CA GLN A 29 0.15 4.53 -3.73
C GLN A 29 1.63 4.14 -3.67
N ASP A 30 2.19 3.88 -2.49
CA ASP A 30 3.57 3.42 -2.33
C ASP A 30 3.80 2.08 -3.05
N LEU A 31 2.88 1.12 -2.90
CA LEU A 31 2.96 -0.17 -3.56
C LEU A 31 2.91 -0.06 -5.09
N ILE A 32 2.02 0.79 -5.62
CA ILE A 32 1.90 1.03 -7.06
C ILE A 32 3.17 1.73 -7.58
N ALA A 33 3.68 2.75 -6.88
CA ALA A 33 4.89 3.47 -7.29
C ALA A 33 6.09 2.53 -7.42
N ARG A 34 6.29 1.64 -6.44
CA ARG A 34 7.35 0.62 -6.49
C ARG A 34 7.16 -0.35 -7.66
N ALA A 35 5.95 -0.85 -7.86
CA ALA A 35 5.65 -1.74 -8.98
C ALA A 35 5.87 -1.07 -10.34
N VAL A 36 5.54 0.23 -10.46
CA VAL A 36 5.81 1.01 -11.68
C VAL A 36 7.31 1.16 -11.93
N VAL A 37 8.11 1.40 -10.89
CA VAL A 37 9.58 1.46 -11.00
C VAL A 37 10.14 0.10 -11.45
N ASP A 38 9.66 -0.99 -10.86
CA ASP A 38 10.07 -2.36 -11.23
C ASP A 38 9.73 -2.65 -12.71
N VAL A 39 8.50 -2.31 -13.15
CA VAL A 39 8.04 -2.52 -14.54
C VAL A 39 8.78 -1.65 -15.54
N ARG A 40 9.16 -0.42 -15.18
CA ARG A 40 9.90 0.49 -16.06
C ARG A 40 11.38 0.14 -16.21
N GLY A 41 11.80 -1.03 -15.72
CA GLY A 41 13.18 -1.50 -15.86
C GLY A 41 14.10 -0.89 -14.80
N GLY A 42 13.62 -0.74 -13.56
CA GLY A 42 14.48 -0.53 -12.40
C GLY A 42 15.35 -1.75 -12.11
N ARG A 43 16.25 -2.09 -13.03
CA ARG A 43 17.37 -3.01 -12.89
C ARG A 43 18.45 -2.71 -13.91
#